data_AF-A0A356V666-F1
#
_entry.id   AF-A0A356V666-F1
#
_cell.length_a   1.000
_cell.length_b   1.000
_cell.length_c   1.000
_cell.angle_alpha   90.00
_cell.angle_beta   90.00
_cell.angle_gamma   90.00
#
_symmetry.space_group_name_H-M   'P 1'
#
loop_
_entity.id
_entity.type
_entity.pdbx_description
1 polymer ?
#
loop_
_entity_poly.entity_id
_entity_poly.type
_entity_poly.pdbx_seq_one_letter_code
_entity_poly.pdbx_strand_id
1 'polypeptide(L)'
;IVDDLLDFSSRSAIGKNVGDDFRERKLTIPLIKAIAKADDKERDFWKRTIGKGDQRDGDLEHALELLTKHGALDDTRDVALDWANRAKAALTVLPDDPIRQMLSDIADYVVQRIN
;
A
#
# COMPACT_ATOMS: atom_id res chain seq x y z
N ILE A 1 -4.59 2.09 -2.42
CA ILE A 1 -3.15 2.40 -2.43
C ILE A 1 -2.69 3.12 -1.17
N VAL A 2 -3.04 4.40 -0.93
CA VAL A 2 -2.63 5.06 0.33
C VAL A 2 -3.24 4.36 1.55
N ASP A 3 -4.53 4.02 1.50
CA ASP A 3 -5.21 3.27 2.58
C ASP A 3 -4.57 1.88 2.80
N ASP A 4 -4.35 1.13 1.71
CA ASP A 4 -3.69 -0.19 1.75
C ASP A 4 -2.27 -0.09 2.32
N LEU A 5 -1.50 0.95 1.98
CA LEU A 5 -0.18 1.18 2.54
C LEU A 5 -0.25 1.46 4.05
N LEU A 6 -1.24 2.26 4.47
CA LEU A 6 -1.44 2.59 5.87
C LEU A 6 -1.86 1.37 6.70
N ASP A 7 -2.56 0.40 6.12
CA ASP A 7 -2.95 -0.86 6.77
C ASP A 7 -1.75 -1.67 7.30
N PHE A 8 -0.59 -1.56 6.64
CA PHE A 8 0.65 -2.25 7.01
C PHE A 8 1.70 -1.35 7.67
N SER A 9 1.41 -0.06 7.85
CA SER A 9 2.36 0.90 8.40
C SER A 9 2.18 1.11 9.91
N SER A 10 3.28 1.18 10.66
CA SER A 10 3.27 1.48 12.10
C SER A 10 2.82 2.92 12.42
N ARG A 11 2.72 3.79 11.40
CA ARG A 11 2.20 5.16 11.50
C ARG A 11 0.67 5.23 11.42
N SER A 12 -0.05 4.12 11.54
CA SER A 12 -1.51 4.09 11.72
C SER A 12 -1.90 4.69 13.09
N ALA A 13 -1.60 5.98 13.30
CA ALA A 13 -2.21 6.74 14.36
C ALA A 13 -3.72 6.77 14.07
N ILE A 14 -4.50 6.32 15.05
CA ILE A 14 -5.96 6.25 15.11
C ILE A 14 -6.54 4.85 14.79
N GLY A 15 -6.59 4.00 15.81
CA GLY A 15 -7.74 3.12 16.09
C GLY A 15 -8.07 1.97 15.13
N LYS A 16 -7.27 1.69 14.09
CA LYS A 16 -7.40 0.51 13.23
C LYS A 16 -6.39 -0.59 13.60
N ASN A 17 -6.79 -1.85 13.47
CA ASN A 17 -5.93 -2.99 13.69
C ASN A 17 -4.99 -3.16 12.47
N VAL A 18 -3.69 -2.88 12.62
CA VAL A 18 -2.69 -3.14 11.56
C VAL A 18 -2.90 -4.53 10.97
N GLY A 19 -2.88 -4.64 9.63
CA GLY A 19 -2.97 -5.88 8.88
C GLY A 19 -4.39 -6.42 8.66
N ASP A 20 -5.42 -5.58 8.61
CA ASP A 20 -6.77 -6.03 8.26
C ASP A 20 -6.83 -6.59 6.84
N ASP A 21 -6.09 -6.01 5.89
CA ASP A 21 -6.01 -6.54 4.52
C ASP A 21 -5.39 -7.94 4.49
N PHE A 22 -4.41 -8.21 5.36
CA PHE A 22 -3.83 -9.55 5.51
C PHE A 22 -4.86 -10.53 6.07
N ARG A 23 -5.56 -10.16 7.15
CA ARG A 23 -6.59 -11.02 7.78
C ARG A 23 -7.74 -11.33 6.83
N GLU A 24 -8.16 -10.35 6.06
CA GLU A 24 -9.21 -10.49 5.03
C GLU A 24 -8.68 -11.11 3.73
N ARG A 25 -7.37 -11.36 3.65
CA ARG A 25 -6.67 -11.95 2.49
C ARG A 25 -6.84 -11.16 1.20
N LYS A 26 -6.98 -9.84 1.32
CA LYS A 26 -7.08 -8.94 0.18
C LYS A 26 -5.72 -8.84 -0.48
N LEU A 27 -5.62 -9.17 -1.76
CA LEU A 27 -4.40 -8.98 -2.55
C LEU A 27 -4.23 -7.50 -2.92
N THR A 28 -3.84 -6.68 -1.94
CA THR A 28 -3.48 -5.27 -2.17
C THR A 28 -2.03 -5.14 -2.65
N ILE A 29 -1.66 -3.95 -3.13
CA ILE A 29 -0.35 -3.71 -3.77
C ILE A 29 0.83 -4.12 -2.87
N PRO A 30 0.87 -3.82 -1.56
CA PRO A 30 1.94 -4.28 -0.68
C PRO A 30 2.17 -5.80 -0.76
N LEU A 31 1.10 -6.59 -0.64
CA LEU A 31 1.20 -8.04 -0.70
C LEU A 31 1.60 -8.53 -2.09
N ILE A 32 1.03 -7.96 -3.16
CA ILE A 32 1.38 -8.33 -4.53
C ILE A 32 2.88 -8.10 -4.79
N LYS A 33 3.42 -6.97 -4.34
CA LYS A 33 4.85 -6.63 -4.50
C LYS A 33 5.76 -7.57 -3.72
N ALA A 34 5.41 -7.91 -2.47
CA ALA A 34 6.18 -8.88 -1.70
C ALA A 34 6.11 -10.30 -2.30
N ILE A 35 4.93 -10.75 -2.72
CA ILE A 35 4.76 -12.07 -3.35
C ILE A 35 5.55 -12.18 -4.66
N ALA A 36 5.59 -11.10 -5.46
CA ALA A 36 6.34 -11.07 -6.71
C ALA A 36 7.86 -11.21 -6.50
N LYS A 37 8.38 -10.74 -5.37
CA LYS A 37 9.79 -10.81 -4.99
C LYS A 37 10.13 -12.04 -4.13
N ALA A 38 9.13 -12.84 -3.76
CA ALA A 38 9.27 -13.95 -2.83
C ALA A 38 10.17 -15.07 -3.38
N ASP A 39 10.91 -15.73 -2.49
CA ASP A 39 11.52 -17.04 -2.78
C ASP A 39 10.48 -18.18 -2.69
N ASP A 40 10.91 -19.43 -2.88
CA ASP A 40 9.99 -20.58 -2.87
C ASP A 40 9.39 -20.86 -1.49
N LYS A 41 10.15 -20.65 -0.40
CA LYS A 41 9.65 -20.85 0.97
C LYS A 41 8.63 -19.77 1.34
N GLU A 42 8.93 -18.53 0.97
CA GLU A 42 8.03 -17.39 1.15
C GLU A 42 6.76 -17.54 0.30
N ARG A 43 6.89 -18.04 -0.94
CA ARG A 43 5.72 -18.40 -1.77
C ARG A 43 4.83 -19.42 -1.08
N ASP A 44 5.41 -20.43 -0.45
CA ASP A 44 4.61 -21.44 0.27
C ASP A 44 3.93 -20.85 1.52
N PHE A 45 4.57 -19.90 2.20
CA PHE A 45 3.93 -19.09 3.24
C PHE A 45 2.71 -18.33 2.69
N TRP A 46 2.88 -17.54 1.62
CA TRP A 46 1.77 -16.77 1.03
C TRP A 46 0.64 -17.65 0.48
N LYS A 47 0.97 -18.81 -0.11
CA LYS A 47 -0.05 -19.79 -0.54
C LYS A 47 -0.85 -20.31 0.66
N ARG A 48 -0.21 -20.56 1.80
CA ARG A 48 -0.89 -21.02 3.01
C ARG A 48 -1.77 -19.92 3.61
N THR A 49 -1.22 -18.74 3.84
CA THR A 49 -1.89 -17.66 4.58
C THR A 49 -2.92 -16.89 3.73
N ILE A 50 -2.60 -16.57 2.48
CA ILE A 50 -3.49 -15.82 1.57
C ILE A 50 -4.31 -16.79 0.71
N GLY A 51 -3.65 -17.75 0.08
CA GLY A 51 -4.30 -18.67 -0.87
C GLY A 51 -5.29 -19.63 -0.20
N LYS A 52 -4.88 -20.27 0.90
CA LYS A 52 -5.72 -21.23 1.64
C LYS A 52 -6.45 -20.60 2.83
N GLY A 53 -6.03 -19.42 3.29
CA GLY A 53 -6.59 -18.78 4.48
C GLY A 53 -6.21 -19.47 5.80
N ASP A 54 -5.20 -20.33 5.80
CA ASP A 54 -4.64 -20.93 7.01
C ASP A 54 -3.67 -19.93 7.64
N GLN A 55 -4.23 -19.00 8.41
CA GLN A 55 -3.52 -17.98 9.18
C GLN A 55 -3.48 -18.38 10.64
N ARG A 56 -2.31 -18.21 11.26
CA ARG A 56 -1.98 -18.63 12.62
C ARG A 56 -1.34 -17.46 13.36
N ASP A 57 -1.31 -17.55 14.69
CA ASP A 57 -0.60 -16.58 15.53
C ASP A 57 0.86 -16.45 15.07
N GLY A 58 1.33 -15.21 14.88
CA GLY A 58 2.66 -14.91 14.35
C GLY A 58 2.75 -14.73 12.83
N ASP A 59 1.73 -15.11 12.06
CA ASP A 59 1.77 -14.99 10.60
C ASP A 59 1.72 -13.54 10.11
N LEU A 60 1.02 -12.66 10.83
CA LEU A 60 0.98 -11.24 10.46
C LEU A 60 2.35 -10.59 10.66
N GLU A 61 3.00 -10.88 11.78
CA GLU A 61 4.34 -10.41 12.09
C GLU A 61 5.33 -10.87 11.02
N HIS A 62 5.26 -12.14 10.63
CA HIS A 62 6.07 -12.66 9.54
C HIS A 62 5.74 -12.01 8.19
N ALA A 63 4.46 -11.76 7.89
CA ALA A 63 4.08 -11.04 6.68
C ALA A 63 4.65 -9.61 6.66
N LEU A 64 4.65 -8.89 7.78
CA LEU A 64 5.24 -7.56 7.93
C LEU A 64 6.77 -7.58 7.74
N GLU A 65 7.45 -8.61 8.24
CA GLU A 65 8.88 -8.83 7.99
C GLU A 65 9.15 -9.02 6.50
N LEU A 66 8.35 -9.82 5.80
CA LEU A 66 8.49 -10.06 4.36
C LEU A 66 8.19 -8.79 3.53
N LEU A 67 7.16 -8.03 3.90
CA LEU A 67 6.86 -6.73 3.29
C LEU A 67 8.03 -5.76 3.42
N THR A 68 8.67 -5.73 4.58
CA THR A 68 9.85 -4.90 4.86
C THR A 68 11.07 -5.40 4.09
N LYS A 69 11.36 -6.71 4.17
CA LYS A 69 12.49 -7.38 3.49
C LYS A 69 12.50 -7.09 1.99
N HIS A 70 11.32 -7.11 1.36
CA HIS A 70 11.19 -6.94 -0.08
C HIS A 70 10.97 -5.48 -0.50
N GLY A 71 11.00 -4.52 0.43
CA GLY A 71 10.75 -3.10 0.15
C GLY A 71 9.35 -2.85 -0.43
N ALA A 72 8.37 -3.70 -0.10
CA ALA A 72 7.05 -3.66 -0.72
C ALA A 72 6.22 -2.43 -0.30
N LEU A 73 6.46 -1.92 0.91
CA LEU A 73 5.81 -0.69 1.39
C LEU A 73 6.34 0.53 0.64
N ASP A 74 7.65 0.62 0.43
CA ASP A 74 8.27 1.70 -0.35
C ASP A 74 7.83 1.63 -1.82
N ASP A 75 7.83 0.44 -2.43
CA ASP A 75 7.28 0.26 -3.78
C ASP A 75 5.81 0.73 -3.89
N THR A 76 5.01 0.49 -2.85
CA THR A 76 3.59 0.90 -2.82
C THR A 76 3.47 2.41 -2.67
N ARG A 77 4.33 3.02 -1.84
CA ARG A 77 4.44 4.47 -1.68
C ARG A 77 4.77 5.14 -3.00
N ASP A 78 5.76 4.63 -3.73
CA ASP A 78 6.15 5.17 -5.04
C ASP A 78 5.01 5.10 -6.05
N VAL A 79 4.24 4.00 -6.05
CA VAL A 79 3.05 3.88 -6.91
C VAL A 79 1.98 4.91 -6.52
N ALA A 80 1.77 5.19 -5.24
CA ALA A 80 0.82 6.23 -4.80
C ALA A 80 1.26 7.63 -5.27
N LEU A 81 2.56 7.95 -5.13
CA LEU A 81 3.13 9.22 -5.56
C LEU A 81 3.07 9.39 -7.08
N ASP A 82 3.34 8.33 -7.85
CA ASP A 82 3.19 8.34 -9.31
C ASP A 82 1.76 8.67 -9.73
N TRP A 83 0.76 8.04 -9.09
CA TRP A 83 -0.65 8.34 -9.39
C TRP A 83 -1.06 9.77 -9.03
N ALA A 84 -0.55 10.34 -7.93
CA ALA A 84 -0.78 11.74 -7.60
C ALA A 84 -0.16 12.67 -8.66
N ASN A 85 1.07 12.40 -9.09
CA ASN A 85 1.72 13.15 -10.17
C ASN A 85 0.96 13.06 -11.49
N ARG A 86 0.47 11.86 -11.85
CA ARG A 86 -0.36 11.64 -13.04
C ARG A 86 -1.68 12.40 -12.98
N ALA A 87 -2.33 12.44 -11.81
CA ALA A 87 -3.54 13.24 -11.60
C ALA A 87 -3.25 14.74 -11.83
N LYS A 88 -2.16 15.26 -11.27
CA LYS A 88 -1.73 16.66 -11.47
C LYS A 88 -1.39 16.95 -12.93
N ALA A 89 -0.69 16.04 -13.60
CA ALA A 89 -0.38 16.17 -15.03
C ALA A 89 -1.66 16.21 -15.88
N ALA A 90 -2.68 15.40 -15.56
CA ALA A 90 -3.94 15.40 -16.27
C ALA A 90 -4.71 16.73 -16.16
N LEU A 91 -4.48 17.52 -15.10
CA LEU A 91 -5.09 18.85 -14.94
C LEU A 91 -4.49 19.92 -15.85
N THR A 92 -3.29 19.70 -16.41
CA THR A 92 -2.57 20.72 -17.20
C THR A 92 -3.27 21.12 -18.50
N VAL A 93 -4.21 20.29 -19.00
CA VAL A 93 -5.04 20.61 -20.18
C VAL A 93 -6.15 21.63 -19.88
N LEU A 94 -6.45 21.86 -18.60
CA LEU A 94 -7.45 22.81 -18.16
C LEU A 94 -6.85 24.23 -18.06
N PRO A 95 -7.68 25.28 -18.22
CA PRO A 95 -7.25 26.67 -18.01
C PRO A 95 -6.59 26.89 -16.66
N ASP A 96 -5.71 27.88 -16.59
CA ASP A 96 -5.14 28.31 -15.32
C ASP A 96 -6.18 29.05 -14.48
N ASP A 97 -6.80 28.31 -13.57
CA ASP A 97 -7.93 28.74 -12.75
C ASP A 97 -7.71 28.26 -11.29
N PRO A 98 -8.17 29.01 -10.28
CA PRO A 98 -8.06 28.59 -8.87
C PRO A 98 -8.59 27.18 -8.59
N ILE A 99 -9.63 26.72 -9.30
CA ILE A 99 -10.18 25.37 -9.14
C ILE A 99 -9.16 24.32 -9.59
N ARG A 100 -8.40 24.58 -10.67
CA ARG A 100 -7.33 23.68 -11.13
C ARG A 100 -6.26 23.52 -10.05
N GLN A 101 -5.87 24.62 -9.42
CA GLN A 101 -4.90 24.58 -8.32
C GLN A 101 -5.43 23.81 -7.12
N MET A 102 -6.68 24.06 -6.71
CA MET A 102 -7.31 23.32 -5.60
C MET A 102 -7.36 21.80 -5.85
N LEU A 103 -7.67 21.36 -7.07
CA LEU A 103 -7.66 19.94 -7.43
C LEU A 103 -6.24 19.33 -7.36
N SER A 104 -5.23 20.10 -7.78
CA SER A 104 -3.83 19.71 -7.62
C SER A 104 -3.44 19.57 -6.14
N ASP A 105 -3.84 20.52 -5.30
CA ASP A 105 -3.55 20.51 -3.87
C ASP A 105 -4.22 19.32 -3.15
N ILE A 106 -5.43 18.94 -3.58
CA ILE A 106 -6.11 17.73 -3.08
C ILE A 106 -5.30 16.47 -3.41
N ALA A 107 -4.72 16.37 -4.61
CA ALA A 107 -3.89 15.23 -4.99
C ALA A 107 -2.64 15.11 -4.10
N ASP A 108 -1.99 16.25 -3.79
CA ASP A 108 -0.85 16.29 -2.87
C ASP A 108 -1.26 15.94 -1.43
N TYR A 109 -2.41 16.44 -0.97
CA TYR A 109 -2.94 16.18 0.37
C TYR A 109 -3.19 14.69 0.62
N VAL A 110 -3.74 13.97 -0.37
CA VAL A 110 -4.04 12.53 -0.24
C VAL A 110 -2.78 11.71 0.05
N VAL A 111 -1.65 12.04 -0.59
CA VAL A 111 -0.36 11.33 -0.41
C VAL A 111 0.51 11.90 0.71
N GLN A 112 0.17 13.06 1.28
CA GLN A 112 0.91 13.67 2.39
C GLN A 112 0.99 12.76 3.63
N ARG A 113 -0.02 11.90 3.82
CA ARG A 113 -0.10 10.95 4.95
C ARG A 113 0.99 9.87 4.95
N ILE A 114 1.67 9.69 3.81
CA ILE A 114 2.70 8.67 3.59
C ILE A 114 4.07 9.29 3.26
N ASN A 115 4.22 10.61 3.51
CA ASN A 115 5.49 11.33 3.44
C ASN A 115 6.20 11.46 4.80
#